data_AF-A0A9E0MN93-F1
#
_entry.id   AF-A0A9E0MN93-F1
#
_cell.length_a   1.000
_cell.length_b   1.000
_cell.length_c   1.000
_cell.angle_alpha   90.00
_cell.angle_beta   90.00
_cell.angle_gamma   90.00
#
_symmetry.space_group_name_H-M   'P 1'
#
loop_
_entity.id
_entity.type
_entity.pdbx_description
1 polymer ?
#
loop_
_entity_poly.entity_id
_entity_poly.type
_entity_poly.pdbx_seq_one_letter_code
_entity_poly.pdbx_strand_id
1 'polypeptide(L)'
;MTATAPAATPSPPPDPVLAALSRIEARLAAVEEVARAIAPLAALATTAPAAVAVATDTFDGVAQRLGAAGVDLDERMRSVIRAIEVATAPRAVNGLASLVESHLLEPSALAVVSQLAVALAAPGEAKPVGTWGMMKALRDPDVQRALGFGLAIARRFGQQLASGGVDACRDRLDAAAPTKLLEAP
;
A
#
# COMPACT_ATOMS: atom_id res chain seq x y z
N MET A 1 -5.21 -67.66 -2.51
CA MET A 1 -4.13 -67.10 -1.67
C MET A 1 -3.65 -65.82 -2.34
N THR A 2 -4.15 -64.67 -1.87
CA THR A 2 -3.83 -63.33 -2.38
C THR A 2 -2.79 -62.70 -1.48
N ALA A 3 -1.59 -62.42 -2.01
CA ALA A 3 -0.52 -61.76 -1.27
C ALA A 3 -0.59 -60.24 -1.49
N THR A 4 -0.86 -59.53 -0.40
CA THR A 4 -0.92 -58.07 -0.29
C THR A 4 0.48 -57.46 -0.32
N ALA A 5 0.70 -56.45 -1.18
CA ALA A 5 1.92 -55.65 -1.25
C ALA A 5 2.05 -54.70 -0.03
N PRO A 6 3.26 -54.44 0.50
CA PRO A 6 3.43 -53.55 1.63
C PRO A 6 3.32 -52.08 1.19
N ALA A 7 2.51 -51.32 1.94
CA ALA A 7 2.29 -49.89 1.75
C ALA A 7 3.57 -49.09 2.02
N ALA A 8 3.96 -48.24 1.07
CA ALA A 8 5.02 -47.25 1.24
C ALA A 8 4.63 -46.24 2.34
N THR A 9 5.50 -46.06 3.33
CA THR A 9 5.36 -45.04 4.36
C THR A 9 5.56 -43.63 3.77
N PRO A 10 4.72 -42.64 4.11
CA PRO A 10 4.92 -41.27 3.70
C PRO A 10 6.18 -40.68 4.39
N SER A 11 7.08 -40.09 3.61
CA SER A 11 8.27 -39.40 4.13
C SER A 11 7.88 -38.21 5.03
N PRO A 12 8.65 -37.94 6.10
CA PRO A 12 8.39 -36.82 7.00
C PRO A 12 8.46 -35.47 6.25
N PRO A 13 7.66 -34.47 6.66
CA PRO A 13 7.71 -33.15 6.06
C PRO A 13 9.11 -32.55 6.24
N PRO A 14 9.68 -31.87 5.23
CA PRO A 14 10.99 -31.25 5.34
C PRO A 14 10.99 -30.21 6.47
N ASP A 15 12.07 -30.19 7.25
CA ASP A 15 12.25 -29.23 8.35
C ASP A 15 12.10 -27.80 7.80
N PRO A 16 11.12 -27.02 8.32
CA PRO A 16 10.83 -25.68 7.82
C PRO A 16 12.02 -24.72 7.96
N VAL A 17 12.92 -24.95 8.92
CA VAL A 17 14.14 -24.15 9.11
C VAL A 17 15.14 -24.44 8.00
N LEU A 18 15.36 -25.71 7.65
CA LEU A 18 16.23 -26.11 6.54
C LEU A 18 15.68 -25.62 5.18
N ALA A 19 14.35 -25.61 5.02
CA ALA A 19 13.70 -25.05 3.84
C ALA A 19 13.86 -23.52 3.74
N ALA A 20 13.89 -22.81 4.89
CA ALA A 20 14.14 -21.38 4.92
C ALA A 20 15.61 -21.05 4.60
N LEU A 21 16.56 -21.81 5.16
CA LEU A 21 17.98 -21.63 4.91
C LEU A 21 18.36 -21.87 3.45
N SER A 22 17.87 -22.96 2.84
CA SER A 22 18.12 -23.23 1.41
C SER A 22 17.55 -22.16 0.48
N ARG A 23 16.41 -21.55 0.84
CA ARG A 23 15.84 -20.40 0.12
C ARG A 23 16.72 -19.15 0.23
N ILE A 24 17.30 -18.90 1.40
CA ILE A 24 18.20 -17.77 1.64
C ILE A 24 19.47 -17.97 0.81
N GLU A 25 20.09 -19.15 0.86
CA GLU A 25 21.27 -19.49 0.07
C GLU A 25 21.03 -19.33 -1.43
N ALA A 26 19.89 -19.79 -1.95
CA ALA A 26 19.53 -19.62 -3.35
C ALA A 26 19.37 -18.14 -3.75
N ARG A 27 18.82 -17.31 -2.85
CA ARG A 27 18.72 -15.86 -3.08
C ARG A 27 20.08 -15.17 -3.05
N LEU A 28 20.97 -15.56 -2.15
CA LEU A 28 22.34 -15.04 -2.10
C LEU A 28 23.11 -15.39 -3.38
N ALA A 29 23.02 -16.64 -3.85
CA ALA A 29 23.66 -17.06 -5.09
C ALA A 29 23.18 -16.24 -6.30
N ALA A 30 21.87 -15.98 -6.39
CA ALA A 30 21.30 -15.14 -7.45
C ALA A 30 21.80 -13.68 -7.37
N VAL A 31 21.94 -13.12 -6.16
CA VAL A 31 22.47 -11.76 -5.97
C VAL A 31 23.95 -11.68 -6.35
N GLU A 32 24.76 -12.67 -6.00
CA GLU A 32 26.18 -12.74 -6.38
C GLU A 32 26.37 -12.86 -7.89
N GLU A 33 25.51 -13.62 -8.56
CA GLU A 33 25.55 -13.78 -10.02
C GLU A 33 25.17 -12.48 -10.74
N VAL A 34 24.15 -11.77 -10.26
CA VAL A 34 23.79 -10.43 -10.76
C VAL A 34 24.91 -9.43 -10.50
N ALA A 35 25.51 -9.42 -9.32
CA ALA A 35 26.63 -8.53 -8.99
C ALA A 35 27.83 -8.78 -9.92
N ARG A 36 28.13 -10.05 -10.24
CA ARG A 36 29.18 -10.44 -11.19
C ARG A 36 28.88 -10.01 -12.62
N ALA A 37 27.62 -10.06 -13.03
CA ALA A 37 27.18 -9.61 -14.36
C ALA A 37 27.22 -8.08 -14.52
N ILE A 38 27.03 -7.32 -13.42
CA ILE A 38 27.02 -5.86 -13.45
C ILE A 38 28.43 -5.26 -13.33
N ALA A 39 29.38 -5.95 -12.67
CA ALA A 39 30.73 -5.43 -12.46
C ALA A 39 31.46 -4.95 -13.75
N PRO A 40 31.38 -5.65 -14.91
CA PRO A 40 32.00 -5.17 -16.16
C PRO A 40 31.29 -3.96 -16.76
N LEU A 41 29.96 -3.87 -16.63
CA LEU A 41 29.16 -2.74 -17.09
C LEU A 41 29.44 -1.48 -16.27
N ALA A 42 29.57 -1.64 -14.94
CA ALA A 42 29.95 -0.57 -14.04
C ALA A 42 31.38 -0.07 -14.32
N ALA A 43 32.32 -0.97 -14.60
CA ALA A 43 33.69 -0.62 -14.97
C ALA A 43 33.77 0.12 -16.32
N LEU A 44 32.94 -0.25 -17.30
CA LEU A 44 32.81 0.48 -18.56
C LEU A 44 32.17 1.86 -18.36
N ALA A 45 31.15 1.96 -17.48
CA ALA A 45 30.47 3.22 -17.18
C ALA A 45 31.34 4.22 -16.42
N THR A 46 32.25 3.76 -15.55
CA THR A 46 33.18 4.63 -14.82
C THR A 46 34.39 5.07 -15.65
N THR A 47 34.75 4.33 -16.70
CA THR A 47 36.00 4.56 -17.46
C THR A 47 35.77 5.09 -18.87
N ALA A 48 34.56 4.97 -19.43
CA ALA A 48 34.26 5.41 -20.80
C ALA A 48 33.22 6.55 -20.81
N PRO A 49 33.68 7.83 -20.81
CA PRO A 49 32.83 8.99 -21.04
C PRO A 49 31.96 8.86 -22.30
N ALA A 50 32.46 8.17 -23.32
CA ALA A 50 31.73 7.89 -24.55
C ALA A 50 30.53 6.95 -24.35
N ALA A 51 30.58 5.99 -23.42
CA ALA A 51 29.46 5.09 -23.15
C ALA A 51 28.34 5.82 -22.40
N VAL A 52 28.71 6.70 -21.46
CA VAL A 52 27.76 7.60 -20.78
C VAL A 52 27.12 8.55 -21.79
N ALA A 53 27.91 9.16 -22.68
CA ALA A 53 27.40 10.04 -23.72
C ALA A 53 26.40 9.33 -24.66
N VAL A 54 26.69 8.10 -25.09
CA VAL A 54 25.78 7.30 -25.93
C VAL A 54 24.51 6.91 -25.17
N ALA A 55 24.62 6.55 -23.90
CA ALA A 55 23.45 6.27 -23.07
C ALA A 55 22.58 7.52 -22.91
N THR A 56 23.17 8.66 -22.52
CA THR A 56 22.48 9.94 -22.37
C THR A 56 21.83 10.39 -23.68
N ASP A 57 22.50 10.27 -24.82
CA ASP A 57 21.95 10.59 -26.14
C ASP A 57 20.76 9.70 -26.52
N THR A 58 20.82 8.41 -26.14
CA THR A 58 19.69 7.49 -26.31
C THR A 58 18.50 7.90 -25.44
N PHE A 59 18.75 8.29 -24.18
CA PHE A 59 17.70 8.76 -23.28
C PHE A 59 17.11 10.10 -23.72
N ASP A 60 17.92 11.06 -24.17
CA ASP A 60 17.47 12.33 -24.73
C ASP A 60 16.65 12.12 -26.01
N GLY A 61 17.07 11.20 -26.88
CA GLY A 61 16.32 10.82 -28.08
C GLY A 61 14.97 10.16 -27.76
N VAL A 62 14.86 9.40 -26.67
CA VAL A 62 13.59 8.83 -26.21
C VAL A 62 12.70 9.90 -25.57
N ALA A 63 13.27 10.77 -24.73
CA ALA A 63 12.57 11.88 -24.09
C ALA A 63 12.00 12.86 -25.13
N GLN A 64 12.78 13.19 -26.16
CA GLN A 64 12.36 14.09 -27.24
C GLN A 64 11.23 13.48 -28.10
N ARG A 65 11.27 12.16 -28.38
CA ARG A 65 10.19 11.46 -29.09
C ARG A 65 8.90 11.41 -28.27
N LEU A 66 8.99 11.21 -26.96
CA LEU A 66 7.84 11.19 -26.06
C LEU A 66 7.24 12.59 -25.89
N GLY A 67 8.08 13.63 -25.79
CA GLY A 67 7.64 15.03 -25.79
C GLY A 67 6.92 15.40 -27.09
N ALA A 68 7.42 14.96 -28.25
CA ALA A 68 6.75 15.16 -29.54
C ALA A 68 5.38 14.43 -29.65
N ALA A 69 5.16 13.39 -28.84
CA ALA A 69 3.87 12.71 -28.72
C ALA A 69 2.92 13.36 -27.68
N GLY A 70 3.29 14.52 -27.13
CA GLY A 70 2.49 15.26 -26.14
C GLY A 70 2.59 14.71 -24.71
N VAL A 71 3.56 13.83 -24.42
CA VAL A 71 3.81 13.35 -23.07
C VAL A 71 4.74 14.35 -22.37
N ASP A 72 4.18 15.18 -21.49
CA ASP A 72 4.97 16.05 -20.62
C ASP A 72 5.68 15.19 -19.55
N LEU A 73 6.89 14.75 -19.90
CA LEU A 73 7.73 13.95 -19.01
C LEU A 73 7.99 14.68 -17.70
N ASP A 74 8.06 16.01 -17.72
CA ASP A 74 8.38 16.84 -16.57
C ASP A 74 7.23 16.83 -15.56
N GLU A 75 5.99 16.96 -16.04
CA GLU A 75 4.79 16.87 -15.21
C GLU A 75 4.53 15.44 -14.70
N ARG A 76 4.77 14.42 -15.55
CA ARG A 76 4.69 13.01 -15.13
C ARG A 76 5.81 12.65 -14.15
N MET A 77 7.02 13.16 -14.34
CA MET A 77 8.15 12.92 -13.43
C MET A 77 7.90 13.58 -12.08
N ARG A 78 7.38 14.82 -12.04
CA ARG A 78 6.96 15.46 -10.78
C ARG A 78 5.86 14.65 -10.07
N SER A 79 4.92 14.10 -10.83
CA SER A 79 3.84 13.25 -10.29
C SER A 79 4.38 11.93 -9.73
N VAL A 80 5.35 11.31 -10.42
CA VAL A 80 6.02 10.08 -9.97
C VAL A 80 6.90 10.33 -8.76
N ILE A 81 7.68 11.43 -8.74
CA ILE A 81 8.49 11.84 -7.58
C ILE A 81 7.59 12.09 -6.39
N ARG A 82 6.48 12.82 -6.56
CA ARG A 82 5.51 13.05 -5.49
C ARG A 82 4.86 11.73 -5.02
N ALA A 83 4.55 10.81 -5.93
CA ALA A 83 4.01 9.51 -5.57
C ALA A 83 5.02 8.64 -4.81
N ILE A 84 6.31 8.66 -5.19
CA ILE A 84 7.39 7.97 -4.49
C ILE A 84 7.61 8.62 -3.12
N GLU A 85 7.62 9.95 -3.04
CA GLU A 85 7.78 10.69 -1.79
C GLU A 85 6.63 10.40 -0.82
N VAL A 86 5.38 10.38 -1.30
CA VAL A 86 4.22 9.98 -0.51
C VAL A 86 4.27 8.50 -0.14
N ALA A 87 4.65 7.61 -1.05
CA ALA A 87 4.73 6.17 -0.78
C ALA A 87 5.88 5.80 0.18
N THR A 88 6.92 6.63 0.25
CA THR A 88 8.14 6.36 1.04
C THR A 88 8.24 7.23 2.29
N ALA A 89 7.39 8.25 2.44
CA ALA A 89 7.34 9.06 3.64
C ALA A 89 7.02 8.16 4.86
N PRO A 90 7.84 8.16 5.92
CA PRO A 90 7.64 7.28 7.08
C PRO A 90 6.24 7.43 7.71
N ARG A 91 5.69 8.65 7.66
CA ARG A 91 4.33 8.95 8.12
C ARG A 91 3.24 8.31 7.26
N ALA A 92 3.43 8.27 5.94
CA ALA A 92 2.49 7.65 5.02
C ALA A 92 2.59 6.12 5.07
N VAL A 93 3.80 5.56 5.19
CA VAL A 93 4.01 4.12 5.40
C VAL A 93 3.41 3.65 6.73
N ASN A 94 3.62 4.40 7.82
CA ASN A 94 3.04 4.07 9.13
C ASN A 94 1.51 4.28 9.15
N GLY A 95 1.01 5.32 8.48
CA GLY A 95 -0.43 5.55 8.32
C GLY A 95 -1.10 4.47 7.46
N LEU A 96 -0.47 4.07 6.35
CA LEU A 96 -0.95 3.00 5.49
C LEU A 96 -0.86 1.65 6.18
N ALA A 97 0.23 1.33 6.89
CA ALA A 97 0.35 0.10 7.68
C ALA A 97 -0.74 0.04 8.76
N SER A 98 -0.98 1.13 9.48
CA SER A 98 -2.06 1.21 10.46
C SER A 98 -3.45 1.08 9.82
N LEU A 99 -3.67 1.63 8.62
CA LEU A 99 -4.91 1.44 7.84
C LEU A 99 -5.08 -0.01 7.34
N VAL A 100 -3.99 -0.65 6.91
CA VAL A 100 -3.94 -2.06 6.47
C VAL A 100 -4.32 -2.99 7.63
N GLU A 101 -3.76 -2.74 8.82
CA GLU A 101 -4.03 -3.52 10.04
C GLU A 101 -5.48 -3.36 10.54
N SER A 102 -6.09 -2.18 10.33
CA SER A 102 -7.38 -1.80 10.94
C SER A 102 -8.63 -2.28 10.20
N HIS A 103 -8.51 -3.17 9.20
CA HIS A 103 -9.61 -3.58 8.30
C HIS A 103 -10.23 -2.45 7.46
N LEU A 104 -9.63 -1.25 7.41
CA LEU A 104 -10.09 -0.14 6.56
C LEU A 104 -9.83 -0.36 5.06
N LEU A 105 -9.04 -1.39 4.69
CA LEU A 105 -8.85 -1.82 3.31
C LEU A 105 -9.96 -2.73 2.78
N GLU A 106 -11.08 -2.89 3.52
CA GLU A 106 -12.26 -3.52 2.93
C GLU A 106 -12.66 -2.73 1.66
N PRO A 107 -12.93 -3.39 0.51
CA PRO A 107 -13.23 -2.69 -0.75
C PRO A 107 -14.36 -1.67 -0.62
N SER A 108 -15.31 -1.93 0.27
CA SER A 108 -16.43 -1.08 0.66
C SER A 108 -16.00 0.20 1.39
N ALA A 109 -15.12 0.10 2.40
CA ALA A 109 -14.64 1.24 3.18
C ALA A 109 -13.74 2.16 2.36
N LEU A 110 -12.85 1.57 1.56
CA LEU A 110 -11.96 2.30 0.67
C LEU A 110 -12.74 3.08 -0.40
N ALA A 111 -13.82 2.50 -0.94
CA ALA A 111 -14.69 3.17 -1.90
C ALA A 111 -15.36 4.42 -1.31
N VAL A 112 -15.82 4.36 -0.06
CA VAL A 112 -16.44 5.51 0.63
C VAL A 112 -15.41 6.63 0.85
N VAL A 113 -14.22 6.30 1.35
CA VAL A 113 -13.15 7.28 1.57
C VAL A 113 -12.69 7.90 0.25
N SER A 114 -12.57 7.10 -0.81
CA SER A 114 -12.23 7.57 -2.16
C SER A 114 -13.29 8.52 -2.72
N GLN A 115 -14.58 8.19 -2.59
CA GLN A 115 -15.67 9.07 -3.04
C GLN A 115 -15.70 10.40 -2.27
N LEU A 116 -15.43 10.37 -0.96
CA LEU A 116 -15.26 11.59 -0.17
C LEU A 116 -14.06 12.42 -0.64
N ALA A 117 -12.92 11.78 -0.90
CA ALA A 117 -11.72 12.46 -1.38
C ALA A 117 -11.95 13.11 -2.76
N VAL A 118 -12.64 12.42 -3.67
CA VAL A 118 -13.03 12.97 -4.98
C VAL A 118 -13.96 14.18 -4.82
N ALA A 119 -14.95 14.10 -3.94
CA ALA A 119 -15.87 15.22 -3.66
C ALA A 119 -15.15 16.43 -3.04
N LEU A 120 -14.11 16.20 -2.24
CA LEU A 120 -13.26 17.23 -1.64
C LEU A 120 -12.28 17.87 -2.63
N ALA A 121 -11.82 17.14 -3.64
CA ALA A 121 -10.85 17.62 -4.62
C ALA A 121 -11.48 18.58 -5.66
N ALA A 122 -12.77 18.43 -5.92
CA ALA A 122 -13.53 19.30 -6.82
C ALA A 122 -14.83 19.76 -6.15
N PRO A 123 -14.75 20.58 -5.09
CA PRO A 123 -15.93 21.14 -4.47
C PRO A 123 -16.58 22.06 -5.52
N GLY A 124 -17.79 21.70 -5.98
CA GLY A 124 -18.55 22.55 -6.90
C GLY A 124 -18.74 23.95 -6.33
N GLU A 125 -19.05 24.94 -7.19
CA GLU A 125 -19.25 26.33 -6.75
C GLU A 125 -20.18 26.44 -5.54
N ALA A 126 -19.61 26.75 -4.38
CA ALA A 126 -20.34 26.95 -3.15
C ALA A 126 -21.05 28.31 -3.20
N LYS A 127 -22.28 28.33 -3.74
CA LYS A 127 -23.12 29.52 -3.74
C LYS A 127 -23.72 29.74 -2.34
N PRO A 128 -23.70 30.97 -1.82
CA PRO A 128 -24.33 31.27 -0.54
C PRO A 128 -25.82 30.90 -0.59
N VAL A 129 -26.25 30.03 0.32
CA VAL A 129 -27.64 29.59 0.44
C VAL A 129 -28.39 30.49 1.42
N GLY A 130 -29.46 31.13 0.94
CA GLY A 130 -30.40 31.85 1.80
C GLY A 130 -31.24 30.90 2.66
N THR A 131 -32.04 31.45 3.58
CA THR A 131 -32.92 30.69 4.50
C THR A 131 -33.85 29.70 3.78
N TRP A 132 -34.36 30.07 2.61
CA TRP A 132 -35.16 29.19 1.75
C TRP A 132 -34.33 28.09 1.07
N GLY A 133 -33.12 28.42 0.64
CA GLY A 133 -32.18 27.47 0.07
C GLY A 133 -31.79 26.38 1.06
N MET A 134 -31.61 26.75 2.33
CA MET A 134 -31.34 25.82 3.43
C MET A 134 -32.49 24.82 3.64
N MET A 135 -33.75 25.29 3.68
CA MET A 135 -34.91 24.41 3.82
C MET A 135 -35.08 23.48 2.61
N LYS A 136 -34.76 23.96 1.41
CA LYS A 136 -34.77 23.13 0.20
C LYS A 136 -33.65 22.11 0.19
N ALA A 137 -32.45 22.47 0.66
CA ALA A 137 -31.31 21.56 0.76
C ALA A 137 -31.57 20.39 1.72
N LEU A 138 -32.25 20.63 2.85
CA LEU A 138 -32.68 19.53 3.74
C LEU A 138 -33.70 18.58 3.08
N ARG A 139 -34.42 19.07 2.06
CA ARG A 139 -35.37 18.29 1.26
C ARG A 139 -34.75 17.68 0.01
N ASP A 140 -33.48 17.95 -0.25
CA ASP A 140 -32.77 17.42 -1.41
C ASP A 140 -32.49 15.92 -1.23
N PRO A 141 -32.81 15.08 -2.24
CA PRO A 141 -32.63 13.64 -2.14
C PRO A 141 -31.16 13.21 -2.02
N ASP A 142 -30.19 13.97 -2.54
CA ASP A 142 -28.75 13.69 -2.37
C ASP A 142 -28.29 14.02 -0.95
N VAL A 143 -28.72 15.15 -0.39
CA VAL A 143 -28.40 15.56 0.99
C VAL A 143 -29.01 14.59 2.00
N GLN A 144 -30.24 14.15 1.78
CA GLN A 144 -30.88 13.14 2.62
C GLN A 144 -30.17 11.79 2.59
N ARG A 145 -29.67 11.35 1.42
CA ARG A 145 -28.86 10.14 1.30
C ARG A 145 -27.57 10.24 2.11
N ALA A 146 -26.86 11.37 2.04
CA ALA A 146 -25.64 11.60 2.80
C ALA A 146 -25.90 11.64 4.32
N LEU A 147 -26.94 12.36 4.76
CA LEU A 147 -27.36 12.42 6.16
C LEU A 147 -27.77 11.04 6.70
N GLY A 148 -28.55 10.29 5.91
CA GLY A 148 -28.98 8.94 6.27
C GLY A 148 -27.80 7.98 6.43
N PHE A 149 -26.83 8.04 5.51
CA PHE A 149 -25.59 7.28 5.60
C PHE A 149 -24.77 7.64 6.85
N GLY A 150 -24.57 8.94 7.10
CA GLY A 150 -23.85 9.41 8.30
C GLY A 150 -24.52 8.95 9.60
N LEU A 151 -25.86 9.00 9.66
CA LEU A 151 -26.61 8.52 10.82
C LEU A 151 -26.49 7.00 11.00
N ALA A 152 -26.47 6.23 9.91
CA ALA A 152 -26.28 4.78 9.96
C ALA A 152 -24.89 4.39 10.49
N ILE A 153 -23.83 5.11 10.08
CA ILE A 153 -22.47 4.95 10.64
C ILE A 153 -22.48 5.26 12.13
N ALA A 154 -23.01 6.42 12.51
CA ALA A 154 -23.05 6.86 13.91
C ALA A 154 -23.77 5.85 14.81
N ARG A 155 -24.87 5.26 14.30
CA ARG A 155 -25.63 4.25 15.03
C ARG A 155 -24.85 2.95 15.23
N ARG A 156 -24.16 2.45 14.20
CA ARG A 156 -23.32 1.24 14.33
C ARG A 156 -22.13 1.47 15.26
N PHE A 157 -21.50 2.63 15.16
CA PHE A 157 -20.41 3.01 16.05
C PHE A 157 -20.88 3.10 17.52
N GLY A 158 -22.02 3.73 17.77
CA GLY A 158 -22.62 3.79 19.11
C GLY A 158 -22.97 2.41 19.69
N GLN A 159 -23.45 1.48 18.85
CA GLN A 159 -23.72 0.11 19.27
C GLN A 159 -22.45 -0.65 19.68
N GLN A 160 -21.34 -0.44 18.97
CA GLN A 160 -20.04 -1.06 19.30
C GLN A 160 -19.43 -0.48 20.59
N LEU A 161 -19.62 0.81 20.85
CA LEU A 161 -19.23 1.44 22.11
C LEU A 161 -20.07 0.92 23.28
N ALA A 162 -21.39 0.82 23.10
CA ALA A 162 -22.29 0.30 24.12
C ALA A 162 -22.04 -1.18 24.45
N SER A 163 -21.56 -1.97 23.50
CA SER A 163 -21.22 -3.38 23.71
C SER A 163 -19.83 -3.60 24.33
N GLY A 164 -19.12 -2.54 24.74
CA GLY A 164 -17.77 -2.65 25.30
C GLY A 164 -16.70 -3.08 24.28
N GLY A 165 -16.99 -2.98 22.97
CA GLY A 165 -16.08 -3.44 21.92
C GLY A 165 -14.76 -2.68 21.88
N VAL A 166 -14.77 -1.42 22.33
CA VAL A 166 -13.57 -0.58 22.42
C VAL A 166 -12.69 -0.97 23.61
N ASP A 167 -13.29 -1.35 24.73
CA ASP A 167 -12.53 -1.83 25.90
C ASP A 167 -11.94 -3.21 25.61
N ALA A 168 -12.71 -4.12 25.00
CA ALA A 168 -12.19 -5.42 24.55
C ALA A 168 -11.09 -5.32 23.47
N CYS A 169 -11.14 -4.29 22.62
CA CYS A 169 -10.08 -4.01 21.63
C CYS A 169 -8.84 -3.41 22.30
N ARG A 170 -9.02 -2.46 23.23
CA ARG A 170 -7.94 -1.87 24.04
C ARG A 170 -7.23 -2.96 24.85
N ASP A 171 -7.97 -3.83 25.51
CA ASP A 171 -7.42 -4.95 26.29
C ASP A 171 -6.59 -5.92 25.42
N ARG A 172 -7.00 -6.15 24.16
CA ARG A 172 -6.23 -6.97 23.21
C ARG A 172 -4.96 -6.28 22.72
N LEU A 173 -5.00 -4.96 22.51
CA LEU A 173 -3.83 -4.18 22.11
C LEU A 173 -2.81 -4.07 23.26
N ASP A 174 -3.29 -3.88 24.48
CA ASP A 174 -2.45 -3.86 25.68
C ASP A 174 -1.86 -5.26 25.99
N ALA A 175 -2.60 -6.33 25.71
CA ALA A 175 -2.09 -7.71 25.79
C ALA A 175 -1.07 -8.05 24.68
N ALA A 176 -1.11 -7.35 23.54
CA ALA A 176 -0.14 -7.51 22.46
C ALA A 176 1.13 -6.64 22.65
N ALA A 177 1.13 -5.69 23.60
CA ALA A 177 2.31 -4.93 23.95
C ALA A 177 3.31 -5.85 24.70
N PRO A 178 4.57 -5.99 24.23
CA PRO A 178 5.52 -6.94 24.79
C PRO A 178 5.93 -6.52 26.21
N THR A 179 5.30 -7.14 27.20
CA THR A 179 5.78 -7.08 28.58
C THR A 179 6.83 -8.17 28.77
N LYS A 180 8.06 -7.73 29.10
CA LYS A 180 9.26 -8.49 29.51
C LYS A 180 10.28 -8.86 28.41
N LEU A 181 11.06 -7.87 27.99
CA LEU A 181 12.45 -8.05 27.53
C LEU A 181 13.49 -7.39 28.47
N LEU A 182 13.10 -7.03 29.69
CA LEU A 182 13.98 -6.49 30.73
C LEU A 182 13.69 -7.23 32.04
N GLU A 183 14.29 -8.41 32.20
CA GLU A 183 14.70 -9.00 33.48
C GLU A 183 15.32 -10.38 33.20
N ALA A 184 16.64 -10.40 33.01
CA ALA A 184 17.48 -11.53 33.40
C ALA A 184 18.84 -10.97 33.86
N PRO A 185 19.35 -11.42 35.02
CA PRO A 185 20.58 -10.92 35.64
C PRO A 185 21.86 -11.35 34.93
#